data_AF-A0A397VD50-F1
#
_entry.id   AF-A0A397VD50-F1
#
_cell.length_a   1.000
_cell.length_b   1.000
_cell.length_c   1.000
_cell.angle_alpha   90.00
_cell.angle_beta   90.00
_cell.angle_gamma   90.00
#
_symmetry.space_group_name_H-M   'P 1'
#
loop_
_entity.id
_entity.type
_entity.pdbx_description
1 polymer ?
#
loop_
_entity_poly.entity_id
_entity_poly.type
_entity_poly.pdbx_seq_one_letter_code
_entity_poly.pdbx_strand_id
1 'polypeptide(L)'
;MPDTHGMLNSGQVNYIYGHLRSLPYWTSLKRLDLVGIKPQVYGLEYLAHNSFIGINGFMSRIRQVKERAKSRIRQVKERAKPRIRQVKERAKPRIRQVKKEQSQKIDKLKREQDQELDKLKKEQSQELDKLKRELEQELDKLKKEQSQELDKLKKEQNKLKQQLQEFSNLLFPNQSYDFTQLKQEIIRLKYQELAPQVRKKKKEQLSQLVNNAKTKTDNLGNIIDLLLKTQRQISKTKPGSNERYRVEGQLTAYQNLLEYNLTKEELQHLLNEQTELFQLEEHLASLQINEVFNPQ
;
A
#
# COMPACT_ATOMS: atom_id res chain seq x y z
N MET A 1 -36.53 -26.14 -31.01
CA MET A 1 -37.79 -26.88 -30.81
C MET A 1 -38.77 -26.48 -31.89
N PRO A 2 -39.24 -27.43 -32.72
CA PRO A 2 -40.54 -27.31 -33.36
C PRO A 2 -41.45 -28.44 -32.86
N ASP A 3 -42.51 -28.07 -32.15
CA ASP A 3 -43.59 -28.97 -31.75
C ASP A 3 -44.43 -29.35 -32.96
N THR A 4 -44.39 -30.63 -33.32
CA THR A 4 -45.34 -31.28 -34.22
C THR A 4 -46.42 -31.93 -33.37
N HIS A 5 -47.58 -31.27 -33.24
CA HIS A 5 -48.78 -31.92 -32.73
C HIS A 5 -49.66 -32.40 -33.88
N GLY A 6 -50.05 -33.66 -33.74
CA GLY A 6 -50.66 -34.49 -34.77
C GLY A 6 -52.11 -34.14 -35.05
N MET A 7 -52.48 -34.33 -36.31
CA MET A 7 -53.88 -34.46 -36.70
C MET A 7 -54.22 -35.92 -36.89
N LEU A 8 -55.26 -36.32 -36.16
CA LEU A 8 -55.92 -37.62 -36.21
C LEU A 8 -56.24 -38.01 -37.66
N ASN A 9 -55.77 -39.20 -38.00
CA ASN A 9 -55.80 -39.81 -39.30
C ASN A 9 -57.24 -40.19 -39.69
N SER A 10 -57.63 -39.89 -40.93
CA SER A 10 -58.96 -40.12 -41.52
C SER A 10 -59.34 -41.61 -41.69
N GLY A 11 -58.62 -42.52 -41.03
CA GLY A 11 -58.83 -43.97 -41.07
C GLY A 11 -59.99 -44.48 -40.21
N GLN A 12 -60.45 -43.73 -39.20
CA GLN A 12 -61.53 -44.20 -38.30
C GLN A 12 -62.95 -43.94 -38.83
N VAL A 13 -63.12 -43.13 -39.87
CA VAL A 13 -64.45 -42.88 -40.47
C VAL A 13 -64.82 -43.96 -41.50
N ASN A 14 -63.84 -44.67 -42.05
CA ASN A 14 -64.07 -45.73 -43.04
C ASN A 14 -64.46 -47.09 -42.44
N TYR A 15 -64.37 -47.28 -41.13
CA TYR A 15 -64.75 -48.55 -40.50
C TYR A 15 -66.26 -48.68 -40.25
N ILE A 16 -66.99 -47.56 -40.18
CA ILE A 16 -68.44 -47.56 -39.89
C ILE A 16 -69.28 -47.69 -41.18
N TYR A 17 -68.76 -47.26 -42.34
CA TYR A 17 -69.47 -47.39 -43.62
C TYR A 17 -69.27 -48.74 -44.34
N GLY A 18 -68.27 -49.53 -43.93
CA GLY A 18 -67.98 -50.85 -44.53
C GLY A 18 -68.83 -52.00 -43.97
N HIS A 19 -69.36 -51.89 -42.75
CA HIS A 19 -69.99 -53.01 -42.04
C HIS A 19 -71.52 -53.11 -42.18
N LEU A 20 -72.17 -52.10 -42.76
CA LEU A 20 -73.63 -52.09 -42.99
C LEU A 20 -74.03 -52.57 -44.39
N ARG A 21 -73.08 -52.93 -45.25
CA ARG A 21 -73.35 -53.49 -46.59
C ARG A 21 -73.22 -55.00 -46.68
N SER A 22 -72.84 -55.68 -45.58
CA SER A 22 -72.64 -57.13 -45.53
C SER A 22 -73.70 -57.88 -44.70
N LEU A 23 -74.81 -57.23 -44.32
CA LEU A 23 -75.95 -57.92 -43.71
C LEU A 23 -76.88 -58.48 -44.82
N PRO A 24 -77.05 -59.81 -44.91
CA PRO A 24 -77.56 -60.50 -46.09
C PRO A 24 -79.09 -60.65 -46.06
N TYR A 25 -79.85 -59.55 -46.03
CA TYR A 25 -81.32 -59.63 -45.96
C TYR A 25 -82.07 -58.95 -47.12
N TRP A 26 -81.39 -58.48 -48.17
CA TRP A 26 -82.07 -57.76 -49.27
C TRP A 26 -81.88 -58.32 -50.68
N THR A 27 -81.23 -59.48 -50.86
CA THR A 27 -80.99 -60.07 -52.19
C THR A 27 -81.90 -61.25 -52.57
N SER A 28 -82.90 -61.63 -51.78
CA SER A 28 -83.66 -62.88 -52.03
C SER A 28 -85.18 -62.76 -52.07
N LEU A 29 -85.77 -61.72 -52.69
CA LEU A 29 -87.23 -61.61 -52.81
C LEU A 29 -87.70 -60.99 -54.13
N LYS A 30 -87.19 -61.50 -55.27
CA LYS A 30 -87.86 -61.42 -56.58
C LYS A 30 -87.58 -62.67 -57.41
N ARG A 31 -88.16 -63.80 -56.99
CA ARG A 31 -88.67 -64.87 -57.85
C ARG A 31 -89.33 -65.93 -56.97
N LEU A 32 -90.46 -66.41 -57.46
CA LEU A 32 -91.32 -67.48 -56.96
C LEU A 32 -92.41 -67.04 -55.98
N ASP A 33 -93.62 -67.14 -56.54
CA ASP A 33 -94.94 -67.05 -55.96
C ASP A 33 -95.09 -67.93 -54.72
N LEU A 34 -95.79 -67.42 -53.70
CA LEU A 34 -96.83 -68.17 -52.99
C LEU A 34 -97.65 -67.21 -52.11
N VAL A 35 -98.92 -67.11 -52.50
CA VAL A 35 -100.15 -66.78 -51.76
C VAL A 35 -99.99 -66.53 -50.25
N GLY A 36 -100.39 -65.32 -49.83
CA GLY A 36 -101.11 -65.07 -48.59
C GLY A 36 -100.29 -65.00 -47.30
N ILE A 37 -100.03 -63.77 -46.81
CA ILE A 37 -100.37 -63.26 -45.47
C ILE A 37 -99.92 -61.77 -45.37
N LYS A 38 -100.88 -60.91 -45.01
CA LYS A 38 -100.81 -59.48 -44.62
C LYS A 38 -100.04 -59.29 -43.28
N PRO A 39 -99.92 -58.08 -42.66
CA PRO A 39 -99.60 -56.71 -43.12
C PRO A 39 -98.69 -55.95 -42.10
N GLN A 40 -97.38 -55.74 -42.30
CA GLN A 40 -96.60 -54.81 -41.43
C GLN A 40 -95.47 -53.99 -42.11
N VAL A 41 -95.26 -54.09 -43.43
CA VAL A 41 -94.06 -53.50 -44.07
C VAL A 41 -94.25 -52.03 -44.53
N TYR A 42 -95.49 -51.56 -44.68
CA TYR A 42 -95.77 -50.20 -45.20
C TYR A 42 -95.38 -49.05 -44.25
N GLY A 43 -95.29 -49.30 -42.94
CA GLY A 43 -94.88 -48.27 -41.97
C GLY A 43 -93.36 -48.01 -41.98
N LEU A 44 -92.54 -49.03 -42.24
CA LEU A 44 -91.08 -48.94 -42.21
C LEU A 44 -90.51 -48.33 -43.51
N GLU A 45 -91.14 -48.58 -44.67
CA GLU A 45 -90.73 -47.96 -45.94
C GLU A 45 -91.05 -46.46 -46.00
N TYR A 46 -92.17 -46.01 -45.43
CA TYR A 46 -92.53 -44.59 -45.37
C TYR A 46 -91.63 -43.79 -44.41
N LEU A 47 -91.25 -44.39 -43.27
CA LEU A 47 -90.29 -43.82 -42.31
C LEU A 47 -88.86 -43.80 -42.87
N ALA A 48 -88.45 -44.83 -43.62
CA ALA A 48 -87.16 -44.87 -44.30
C ALA A 48 -87.08 -43.86 -45.46
N HIS A 49 -88.15 -43.67 -46.24
CA HIS A 49 -88.20 -42.70 -47.34
C HIS A 49 -88.17 -41.25 -46.83
N ASN A 50 -88.93 -40.94 -45.77
CA ASN A 50 -88.88 -39.62 -45.12
C ASN A 50 -87.56 -39.35 -44.38
N SER A 51 -86.95 -40.36 -43.75
CA SER A 51 -85.61 -40.24 -43.15
C SER A 51 -84.53 -40.05 -44.22
N PHE A 52 -84.63 -40.73 -45.37
CA PHE A 52 -83.71 -40.58 -46.50
C PHE A 52 -83.82 -39.19 -47.16
N ILE A 53 -85.05 -38.67 -47.32
CA ILE A 53 -85.29 -37.28 -47.77
C ILE A 53 -84.73 -36.27 -46.76
N GLY A 54 -84.92 -36.51 -45.45
CA GLY A 54 -84.34 -35.68 -44.38
C GLY A 54 -82.81 -35.68 -44.35
N ILE A 55 -82.18 -36.85 -44.53
CA ILE A 55 -80.72 -37.01 -44.61
C ILE A 55 -80.16 -36.33 -45.86
N ASN A 56 -80.81 -36.47 -47.03
CA ASN A 56 -80.40 -35.79 -48.26
C ASN A 56 -80.53 -34.26 -48.16
N GLY A 57 -81.58 -33.76 -47.50
CA GLY A 57 -81.75 -32.34 -47.18
C GLY A 57 -80.67 -31.82 -46.23
N PHE A 58 -80.34 -32.58 -45.19
CA PHE A 58 -79.28 -32.26 -44.23
C PHE A 58 -77.89 -32.27 -44.87
N MET A 59 -77.57 -33.29 -45.68
CA MET A 59 -76.32 -33.38 -46.44
C MET A 59 -76.16 -32.24 -47.45
N SER A 60 -77.26 -31.78 -48.06
CA SER A 60 -77.27 -30.61 -48.93
C SER A 60 -76.97 -29.32 -48.16
N ARG A 61 -77.50 -29.15 -46.94
CA ARG A 61 -77.15 -28.02 -46.06
C ARG A 61 -75.69 -28.06 -45.62
N ILE A 62 -75.15 -29.24 -45.25
CA ILE A 62 -73.72 -29.41 -44.94
C ILE A 62 -72.86 -29.00 -46.14
N ARG A 63 -73.22 -29.45 -47.35
CA ARG A 63 -72.51 -29.07 -48.58
C ARG A 63 -72.54 -27.55 -48.79
N GLN A 64 -73.69 -26.92 -48.60
CA GLN A 64 -73.83 -25.47 -48.74
C GLN A 64 -73.02 -24.71 -47.69
N VAL A 65 -73.01 -25.15 -46.43
CA VAL A 65 -72.18 -24.57 -45.35
C VAL A 65 -70.70 -24.74 -45.66
N LYS A 66 -70.27 -25.91 -46.15
CA LYS A 66 -68.89 -26.17 -46.57
C LYS A 66 -68.46 -25.24 -47.70
N GLU A 67 -69.29 -25.04 -48.71
CA GLU A 67 -68.98 -24.13 -49.83
C GLU A 67 -68.98 -22.66 -49.39
N ARG A 68 -69.90 -22.25 -48.52
CA ARG A 68 -69.89 -20.89 -47.92
C ARG A 68 -68.63 -20.66 -47.07
N ALA A 69 -68.22 -21.64 -46.26
CA ALA A 69 -67.00 -21.57 -45.46
C ALA A 69 -65.75 -21.46 -46.34
N LYS A 70 -65.63 -22.32 -47.37
CA LYS A 70 -64.55 -22.23 -48.36
C LYS A 70 -64.51 -20.87 -49.06
N SER A 71 -65.66 -20.36 -49.48
CA SER A 71 -65.78 -19.04 -50.13
C SER A 71 -65.33 -17.91 -49.19
N ARG A 72 -65.78 -17.92 -47.92
CA ARG A 72 -65.35 -16.95 -46.91
C ARG A 72 -63.84 -17.01 -46.64
N ILE A 73 -63.27 -18.21 -46.52
CA ILE A 73 -61.82 -18.40 -46.34
C ILE A 73 -61.06 -17.83 -47.54
N ARG A 74 -61.53 -18.07 -48.78
CA ARG A 74 -60.94 -17.47 -49.99
C ARG A 74 -61.01 -15.94 -49.95
N GLN A 75 -62.17 -15.37 -49.63
CA GLN A 75 -62.33 -13.91 -49.55
C GLN A 75 -61.42 -13.29 -48.48
N VAL A 76 -61.30 -13.90 -47.30
CA VAL A 76 -60.39 -13.45 -46.24
C VAL A 76 -58.94 -13.52 -46.72
N LYS A 77 -58.55 -14.62 -47.39
CA LYS A 77 -57.19 -14.77 -47.94
C LYS A 77 -56.88 -13.71 -48.99
N GLU A 78 -57.81 -13.44 -49.90
CA GLU A 78 -57.63 -12.38 -50.92
C GLU A 78 -57.59 -10.98 -50.32
N ARG A 79 -58.38 -10.70 -49.26
CA ARG A 79 -58.33 -9.42 -48.53
C ARG A 79 -57.05 -9.27 -47.68
N ALA A 80 -56.50 -10.35 -47.15
CA ALA A 80 -55.31 -10.33 -46.29
C ALA A 80 -54.01 -10.15 -47.10
N LYS A 81 -53.91 -10.75 -48.30
CA LYS A 81 -52.73 -10.63 -49.19
C LYS A 81 -52.25 -9.19 -49.42
N PRO A 82 -53.08 -8.23 -49.87
CA PRO A 82 -52.62 -6.86 -50.12
C PRO A 82 -52.24 -6.13 -48.82
N ARG A 83 -52.93 -6.40 -47.70
CA ARG A 83 -52.57 -5.85 -46.38
C ARG A 83 -51.20 -6.32 -45.92
N ILE A 84 -50.91 -7.62 -46.04
CA ILE A 84 -49.59 -8.18 -45.72
C ILE A 84 -48.51 -7.58 -46.63
N ARG A 85 -48.79 -7.42 -47.93
CA ARG A 85 -47.87 -6.75 -48.85
C ARG A 85 -47.62 -5.30 -48.44
N GLN A 86 -48.66 -4.54 -48.14
CA GLN A 86 -48.54 -3.14 -47.72
C GLN A 86 -47.75 -2.99 -46.41
N VAL A 87 -47.96 -3.88 -45.44
CA VAL A 87 -47.17 -3.91 -44.20
C VAL A 87 -45.69 -4.21 -44.50
N LYS A 88 -45.41 -5.20 -45.36
CA LYS A 88 -44.03 -5.52 -45.77
C LYS A 88 -43.36 -4.34 -46.49
N GLU A 89 -44.05 -3.71 -47.42
CA GLU A 89 -43.51 -2.57 -48.17
C GLU A 89 -43.32 -1.32 -47.29
N ARG A 90 -44.13 -1.12 -46.25
CA ARG A 90 -43.91 -0.06 -45.26
C ARG A 90 -42.79 -0.37 -44.26
N ALA A 91 -42.62 -1.64 -43.89
CA ALA A 91 -41.62 -2.06 -42.91
C ALA A 91 -40.19 -2.08 -43.48
N LYS A 92 -40.01 -2.53 -44.73
CA LYS A 92 -38.70 -2.59 -45.40
C LYS A 92 -37.89 -1.29 -45.35
N PRO A 93 -38.42 -0.12 -45.78
CA PRO A 93 -37.65 1.12 -45.77
C PRO A 93 -37.35 1.61 -44.35
N ARG A 94 -38.27 1.42 -43.40
CA ARG A 94 -38.04 1.76 -41.98
C ARG A 94 -36.89 0.94 -41.40
N ILE A 95 -36.85 -0.36 -41.65
CA ILE A 95 -35.74 -1.23 -41.20
C ILE A 95 -34.42 -0.78 -41.84
N ARG A 96 -34.42 -0.43 -43.14
CA ARG A 96 -33.22 0.09 -43.82
C ARG A 96 -32.75 1.42 -43.23
N GLN A 97 -33.68 2.32 -42.94
CA GLN A 97 -33.39 3.61 -42.33
C GLN A 97 -32.77 3.43 -40.94
N VAL A 98 -33.39 2.63 -40.07
CA VAL A 98 -32.86 2.35 -38.73
C VAL A 98 -31.47 1.74 -38.79
N LYS A 99 -31.22 0.78 -39.72
CA LYS A 99 -29.88 0.22 -39.91
C LYS A 99 -28.86 1.28 -40.33
N LYS A 100 -29.24 2.18 -41.25
CA LYS A 100 -28.36 3.26 -41.71
C LYS A 100 -28.04 4.25 -40.58
N GLU A 101 -29.05 4.65 -39.81
CA GLU A 101 -28.88 5.53 -38.65
C GLU A 101 -28.00 4.90 -37.57
N GLN A 102 -28.19 3.61 -37.28
CA GLN A 102 -27.34 2.89 -36.34
C GLN A 102 -25.88 2.81 -36.83
N SER A 103 -25.66 2.50 -38.11
CA SER A 103 -24.32 2.49 -38.70
C SER A 103 -23.63 3.85 -38.57
N GLN A 104 -24.34 4.93 -38.91
CA GLN A 104 -23.81 6.29 -38.81
C GLN A 104 -23.46 6.69 -37.37
N LYS A 105 -24.30 6.30 -36.40
CA LYS A 105 -24.01 6.53 -34.97
C LYS A 105 -22.77 5.77 -34.52
N ILE A 106 -22.63 4.50 -34.91
CA ILE A 106 -21.44 3.70 -34.58
C ILE A 106 -20.18 4.31 -35.21
N ASP A 107 -20.24 4.74 -36.47
CA ASP A 107 -19.09 5.36 -37.14
C ASP A 107 -18.69 6.69 -36.49
N LYS A 108 -19.68 7.48 -36.04
CA LYS A 108 -19.42 8.72 -35.30
C LYS A 108 -18.74 8.44 -33.96
N LEU A 109 -19.27 7.50 -33.18
CA LEU A 109 -18.70 7.11 -31.89
C LEU A 109 -17.27 6.59 -32.02
N LYS A 110 -16.99 5.78 -33.06
CA LYS A 110 -15.62 5.30 -33.32
C LYS A 110 -14.65 6.46 -33.57
N ARG A 111 -15.05 7.43 -34.41
CA ARG A 111 -14.21 8.60 -34.69
C ARG A 111 -13.98 9.47 -33.46
N GLU A 112 -14.99 9.65 -32.62
CA GLU A 112 -14.87 10.39 -31.35
C GLU A 112 -13.89 9.66 -30.41
N GLN A 113 -14.02 8.34 -30.28
CA GLN A 113 -13.12 7.51 -29.48
C GLN A 113 -11.68 7.58 -29.98
N ASP A 114 -11.46 7.50 -31.30
CA ASP A 114 -10.11 7.59 -31.89
C ASP A 114 -9.49 8.98 -31.63
N GLN A 115 -10.27 10.06 -31.72
CA GLN A 115 -9.81 11.41 -31.42
C GLN A 115 -9.43 11.60 -29.95
N GLU A 116 -10.22 11.04 -29.02
CA GLU A 116 -9.90 11.08 -27.60
C GLU A 116 -8.63 10.29 -27.28
N LEU A 117 -8.46 9.10 -27.87
CA LEU A 117 -7.25 8.30 -27.72
C LEU A 117 -6.01 9.04 -28.23
N ASP A 118 -6.11 9.74 -29.36
CA ASP A 118 -5.01 10.53 -29.91
C ASP A 118 -4.66 11.74 -29.03
N LYS A 119 -5.66 12.42 -28.44
CA LYS A 119 -5.41 13.49 -27.47
C LYS A 119 -4.70 12.96 -26.24
N LEU A 120 -5.20 11.87 -25.67
CA LEU A 120 -4.63 11.23 -24.48
C LEU A 120 -3.17 10.82 -24.71
N LYS A 121 -2.86 10.24 -25.87
CA LYS A 121 -1.48 9.88 -26.23
C LYS A 121 -0.56 11.10 -26.32
N LYS A 122 -1.05 12.21 -26.88
CA LYS A 122 -0.28 13.46 -26.98
C LYS A 122 -0.02 14.06 -25.60
N GLU A 123 -1.03 14.10 -24.73
CA GLU A 123 -0.91 14.58 -23.35
C GLU A 123 0.09 13.73 -22.56
N GLN A 124 -0.02 12.40 -22.62
CA GLN A 124 0.92 11.49 -21.98
C GLN A 124 2.36 11.69 -22.48
N SER A 125 2.56 11.88 -23.79
CA SER A 125 3.89 12.15 -24.34
C SER A 125 4.46 13.47 -23.83
N GLN A 126 3.65 14.52 -23.76
CA GLN A 126 4.09 15.83 -23.26
C GLN A 126 4.46 15.78 -21.78
N GLU A 127 3.68 15.05 -20.97
CA GLU A 127 3.94 14.88 -19.55
C GLU A 127 5.23 14.09 -19.32
N LEU A 128 5.46 13.01 -20.08
CA LEU A 128 6.70 12.24 -20.04
C LEU A 128 7.92 13.10 -20.42
N ASP A 129 7.81 13.94 -21.45
CA ASP A 129 8.89 14.82 -21.87
C ASP A 129 9.18 15.90 -20.81
N LYS A 130 8.14 16.43 -20.16
CA LYS A 130 8.30 17.39 -19.05
C LYS A 130 9.01 16.74 -17.87
N LEU A 131 8.58 15.55 -17.47
CA LEU A 131 9.15 14.81 -16.35
C LEU A 131 10.61 14.43 -16.59
N LYS A 132 10.97 14.05 -17.84
CA LYS A 132 12.37 13.82 -18.22
C LYS A 132 13.23 15.07 -18.07
N ARG A 133 12.75 16.23 -18.53
CA ARG A 133 13.49 17.50 -18.41
C ARG A 133 13.66 17.93 -16.96
N GLU A 134 12.63 17.75 -16.13
CA GLU A 134 12.70 18.03 -14.70
C GLU A 134 13.74 17.14 -14.01
N LEU A 135 13.74 15.84 -14.31
CA LEU A 135 14.72 14.89 -13.78
C LEU A 135 16.16 15.23 -14.21
N GLU A 136 16.37 15.60 -15.48
CA GLU A 136 17.68 16.03 -15.98
C GLU A 136 18.17 17.29 -15.25
N GLN A 137 17.29 18.28 -15.03
CA GLN A 137 17.64 19.50 -14.30
C GLN A 137 17.98 19.22 -12.84
N GLU A 138 17.26 18.33 -12.17
CA GLU A 138 17.57 17.94 -10.78
C GLU A 138 18.91 17.21 -10.69
N LEU A 139 19.19 16.28 -11.62
CA LEU A 139 20.48 15.59 -11.67
C LEU A 139 21.64 16.56 -11.91
N ASP A 140 21.46 17.55 -12.76
CA ASP A 140 22.49 18.56 -13.02
C ASP A 140 22.73 19.48 -11.81
N LYS A 141 21.66 19.86 -11.08
CA LYS A 141 21.78 20.61 -9.82
C LYS A 141 22.54 19.79 -8.78
N LEU A 142 22.15 18.53 -8.58
CA LEU A 142 22.78 17.64 -7.61
C LEU A 142 24.27 17.44 -7.90
N LYS A 143 24.65 17.24 -9.18
CA LYS A 143 26.06 17.13 -9.58
C LYS A 143 26.86 18.41 -9.26
N LYS A 144 26.27 19.59 -9.50
CA LYS A 144 26.92 20.86 -9.21
C LYS A 144 27.11 21.06 -7.70
N GLU A 145 26.10 20.76 -6.90
CA GLU A 145 26.16 20.84 -5.44
C GLU A 145 27.23 19.90 -4.88
N GLN A 146 27.24 18.63 -5.32
CA GLN A 146 28.24 17.66 -4.91
C GLN A 146 29.67 18.10 -5.27
N SER A 147 29.88 18.66 -6.47
CA SER A 147 31.19 19.20 -6.86
C SER A 147 31.62 20.36 -5.97
N GLN A 148 30.72 21.29 -5.66
CA GLN A 148 31.01 22.42 -4.80
C GLN A 148 31.37 21.99 -3.37
N GLU A 149 30.67 21.00 -2.84
CA GLU A 149 30.94 20.45 -1.51
C GLU A 149 32.31 19.75 -1.46
N LEU A 150 32.64 18.95 -2.48
CA LEU A 150 33.97 18.34 -2.61
C LEU A 150 35.08 19.39 -2.68
N ASP A 151 34.87 20.48 -3.41
CA ASP A 151 35.86 21.56 -3.50
C ASP A 151 36.04 22.30 -2.17
N LYS A 152 34.97 22.51 -1.40
CA LYS A 152 35.05 23.09 -0.05
C LYS A 152 35.83 22.17 0.89
N LEU A 153 35.50 20.88 0.92
CA LEU A 153 36.20 19.89 1.76
C LEU A 153 37.68 19.79 1.43
N LYS A 154 38.04 19.81 0.15
CA LYS A 154 39.46 19.83 -0.28
C LYS A 154 40.19 21.08 0.21
N LYS A 155 39.55 22.25 0.16
CA LYS A 155 40.14 23.51 0.67
C LYS A 155 40.36 23.45 2.17
N GLU A 156 39.38 22.95 2.93
CA GLU A 156 39.49 22.79 4.38
C GLU A 156 40.57 21.78 4.76
N GLN A 157 40.62 20.64 4.08
CA GLN A 157 41.66 19.63 4.28
C GLN A 157 43.06 20.20 4.02
N ASN A 158 43.23 20.95 2.93
CA ASN A 158 44.50 21.59 2.61
C ASN A 158 44.90 22.64 3.64
N LYS A 159 43.95 23.46 4.11
CA LYS A 159 44.20 24.44 5.18
C LYS A 159 44.65 23.76 6.48
N LEU A 160 43.97 22.69 6.88
CA LEU A 160 44.34 21.93 8.08
C LEU A 160 45.74 21.30 7.93
N LYS A 161 46.03 20.73 6.75
CA LYS A 161 47.35 20.16 6.45
C LYS A 161 48.45 21.22 6.52
N GLN A 162 48.21 22.42 5.99
CA GLN A 162 49.15 23.55 6.09
C GLN A 162 49.38 23.96 7.53
N GLN A 163 48.32 24.11 8.33
CA GLN A 163 48.45 24.46 9.76
C GLN A 163 49.22 23.41 10.56
N LEU A 164 48.98 22.12 10.31
CA LEU A 164 49.73 21.03 10.95
C LEU A 164 51.20 21.04 10.51
N GLN A 165 51.47 21.37 9.25
CA GLN A 165 52.84 21.48 8.74
C GLN A 165 53.57 22.69 9.33
N GLU A 166 52.93 23.85 9.43
CA GLU A 166 53.49 25.04 10.10
C GLU A 166 53.84 24.72 11.57
N PHE A 167 52.93 24.03 12.27
CA PHE A 167 53.16 23.61 13.65
C PHE A 167 54.32 22.61 13.76
N SER A 168 54.39 21.65 12.84
CA SER A 168 55.52 20.71 12.74
C SER A 168 56.85 21.42 12.47
N ASN A 169 56.88 22.42 11.58
CA ASN A 169 58.10 23.19 11.27
C ASN A 169 58.58 24.00 12.48
N LEU A 170 57.66 24.44 13.35
CA LEU A 170 57.98 25.17 14.57
C LEU A 170 58.62 24.25 15.62
N LEU A 171 58.12 23.02 15.77
CA LEU A 171 58.68 22.03 16.71
C LEU A 171 59.94 21.36 16.16
N PHE A 172 60.01 21.17 14.85
CA PHE A 172 61.09 20.46 14.17
C PHE A 172 61.62 21.27 12.99
N PRO A 173 62.42 22.31 13.24
CA PRO A 173 63.01 23.11 12.17
C PRO A 173 63.85 22.23 11.24
N ASN A 174 63.71 22.45 9.93
CA ASN A 174 64.44 21.73 8.88
C ASN A 174 64.16 20.21 8.80
N GLN A 175 63.09 19.71 9.42
CA GLN A 175 62.63 18.34 9.26
C GLN A 175 61.41 18.27 8.34
N SER A 176 61.28 17.18 7.58
CA SER A 176 60.08 16.92 6.80
C SER A 176 58.90 16.63 7.72
N TYR A 177 57.70 17.07 7.35
CA TYR A 177 56.48 16.79 8.10
C TYR A 177 56.24 15.28 8.25
N ASP A 178 56.21 14.81 9.49
CA ASP A 178 55.78 13.47 9.88
C ASP A 178 54.72 13.59 10.97
N PHE A 179 53.50 13.15 10.65
CA PHE A 179 52.37 13.20 11.57
C PHE A 179 52.57 12.33 12.81
N THR A 180 53.28 11.20 12.67
CA THR A 180 53.54 10.29 13.79
C THR A 180 54.49 10.93 14.78
N GLN A 181 55.58 11.53 14.30
CA GLN A 181 56.53 12.25 15.11
C GLN A 181 55.89 13.48 15.77
N LEU A 182 55.07 14.22 15.02
CA LEU A 182 54.32 15.35 15.57
C LEU A 182 53.36 14.93 16.69
N LYS A 183 52.64 13.82 16.50
CA LYS A 183 51.74 13.27 17.52
C LYS A 183 52.50 12.88 18.79
N GLN A 184 53.65 12.21 18.64
CA GLN A 184 54.51 11.83 19.76
C GLN A 184 55.04 13.05 20.53
N GLU A 185 55.44 14.11 19.83
CA GLU A 185 55.95 15.33 20.48
C GLU A 185 54.84 16.13 21.16
N ILE A 186 53.64 16.21 20.59
CA ILE A 186 52.47 16.79 21.28
C ILE A 186 52.21 16.04 22.60
N ILE A 187 52.29 14.71 22.56
CA ILE A 187 52.15 13.87 23.75
C ILE A 187 53.27 14.18 24.75
N ARG A 188 54.53 14.22 24.30
CA ARG A 188 55.68 14.56 25.13
C ARG A 188 55.49 15.91 25.82
N LEU A 189 55.17 16.96 25.06
CA LEU A 189 54.93 18.31 25.58
C LEU A 189 53.79 18.33 26.60
N LYS A 190 52.69 17.63 26.32
CA LYS A 190 51.54 17.58 27.21
C LYS A 190 51.88 16.96 28.56
N TYR A 191 52.61 15.83 28.58
CA TYR A 191 52.80 15.04 29.80
C TYR A 191 54.13 15.24 30.51
N GLN A 192 55.19 15.53 29.76
CA GLN A 192 56.52 15.71 30.33
C GLN A 192 56.82 17.17 30.66
N GLU A 193 56.17 18.13 29.99
CA GLU A 193 56.43 19.55 30.19
C GLU A 193 55.26 20.30 30.82
N LEU A 194 54.09 20.30 30.18
CA LEU A 194 52.95 21.11 30.61
C LEU A 194 52.32 20.58 31.92
N ALA A 195 52.02 19.28 31.96
CA ALA A 195 51.40 18.65 33.12
C ALA A 195 52.20 18.82 34.44
N PRO A 196 53.51 18.59 34.48
CA PRO A 196 54.31 18.82 35.69
C PRO A 196 54.33 20.29 36.12
N GLN A 197 54.35 21.23 35.16
CA GLN A 197 54.30 22.67 35.47
C GLN A 197 52.97 23.06 36.10
N VAL A 198 51.85 22.59 35.55
CA VAL A 198 50.52 22.84 36.13
C VAL A 198 50.42 22.22 37.52
N ARG A 199 50.90 20.98 37.69
CA ARG A 199 50.93 20.29 38.99
C ARG A 199 51.78 21.06 40.01
N LYS A 200 52.97 21.51 39.62
CA LYS A 200 53.88 22.28 40.48
C LYS A 200 53.21 23.58 40.94
N LYS A 201 52.64 24.34 40.00
CA LYS A 201 51.94 25.60 40.30
C LYS A 201 50.76 25.39 41.25
N LYS A 202 49.92 24.38 41.01
CA LYS A 202 48.78 24.04 41.89
C LYS A 202 49.25 23.60 43.28
N LYS A 203 50.35 22.85 43.37
CA LYS A 203 50.96 22.46 44.66
C LYS A 203 51.50 23.66 45.43
N GLU A 204 52.12 24.62 44.75
CA GLU A 204 52.60 25.88 45.36
C GLU A 204 51.44 26.72 45.88
N GLN A 205 50.37 26.88 45.09
CA GLN A 205 49.14 27.57 45.50
C GLN A 205 48.53 26.94 46.75
N LEU A 206 48.35 25.62 46.75
CA LEU A 206 47.84 24.90 47.92
C LEU A 206 48.77 25.06 49.13
N SER A 207 50.09 25.00 48.94
CA SER A 207 51.05 25.18 50.04
C SER A 207 50.96 26.58 50.66
N GLN A 208 50.75 27.62 49.86
CA GLN A 208 50.54 28.98 50.37
C GLN A 208 49.26 29.08 51.20
N LEU A 209 48.16 28.49 50.71
CA LEU A 209 46.89 28.45 51.44
C LEU A 209 47.02 27.69 52.76
N VAL A 210 47.72 26.56 52.77
CA VAL A 210 47.97 25.77 53.98
C VAL A 210 48.81 26.54 54.98
N ASN A 211 49.87 27.22 54.53
CA ASN A 211 50.70 28.02 55.43
C ASN A 211 49.91 29.18 56.03
N ASN A 212 49.13 29.90 55.22
CA ASN A 212 48.26 30.98 55.69
C ASN A 212 47.24 30.47 56.70
N ALA A 213 46.58 29.34 56.40
CA ALA A 213 45.64 28.71 57.32
C ALA A 213 46.33 28.31 58.64
N LYS A 214 47.52 27.68 58.56
CA LYS A 214 48.30 27.29 59.74
C LYS A 214 48.65 28.50 60.62
N THR A 215 49.09 29.61 60.03
CA THR A 215 49.40 30.84 60.77
C THR A 215 48.20 31.48 61.46
N LYS A 216 46.97 31.23 60.99
CA LYS A 216 45.73 31.72 61.63
C LYS A 216 45.22 30.81 62.74
N THR A 217 45.67 29.56 62.76
CA THR A 217 45.13 28.50 63.62
C THR A 217 46.00 28.14 64.82
N ASP A 218 47.12 28.84 65.04
CA ASP A 218 48.11 28.62 66.10
C ASP A 218 48.42 27.13 66.38
N ASN A 219 47.69 26.52 67.31
CA ASN A 219 47.88 25.14 67.78
C ASN A 219 47.15 24.07 66.97
N LEU A 220 46.27 24.45 66.02
CA LEU A 220 45.47 23.51 65.23
C LEU A 220 46.09 23.21 63.85
N GLY A 221 47.35 23.59 63.61
CA GLY A 221 48.01 23.36 62.32
C GLY A 221 48.03 21.88 61.88
N ASN A 222 48.11 20.94 62.84
CA ASN A 222 48.03 19.50 62.57
C ASN A 222 46.63 19.07 62.10
N ILE A 223 45.58 19.79 62.50
CA ILE A 223 44.20 19.53 62.08
C ILE A 223 44.01 19.90 60.60
N ILE A 224 44.69 20.94 60.11
CA ILE A 224 44.68 21.28 58.66
C ILE A 224 45.28 20.14 57.84
N ASP A 225 46.40 19.55 58.29
CA ASP A 225 47.02 18.41 57.59
C ASP A 225 46.11 17.17 57.60
N LEU A 226 45.43 16.92 58.72
CA LEU A 226 44.44 15.85 58.84
C LEU A 226 43.22 16.10 57.95
N LEU A 227 42.69 17.33 57.93
CA LEU A 227 41.58 17.75 57.06
C LEU A 227 41.89 17.44 55.60
N LEU A 228 43.06 17.88 55.12
CA LEU A 228 43.50 17.67 53.74
C LEU A 228 43.72 16.19 53.40
N LYS A 229 44.30 15.43 54.34
CA LYS A 229 44.49 13.98 54.20
C LYS A 229 43.14 13.25 54.11
N THR A 230 42.19 13.63 54.95
CA THR A 230 40.83 13.09 54.96
C THR A 230 40.09 13.44 53.67
N GLN A 231 40.22 14.67 53.17
CA GLN A 231 39.65 15.06 51.87
C GLN A 231 40.18 14.21 50.71
N ARG A 232 41.49 13.92 50.70
CA ARG A 232 42.08 12.98 49.72
C ARG A 232 41.52 11.56 49.85
N GLN A 233 41.25 11.09 51.06
CA GLN A 233 40.65 9.77 51.28
C GLN A 233 39.20 9.71 50.79
N ILE A 234 38.42 10.79 50.97
CA ILE A 234 37.06 10.89 50.41
C ILE A 234 37.10 10.75 48.89
N SER A 235 38.07 11.39 48.24
CA SER A 235 38.23 11.33 46.79
C SER A 235 38.59 9.93 46.27
N LYS A 236 39.19 9.06 47.12
CA LYS A 236 39.54 7.67 46.79
C LYS A 236 38.46 6.65 47.15
N THR A 237 37.58 6.98 48.10
CA THR A 237 36.59 6.03 48.62
C THR A 237 35.33 6.03 47.76
N LYS A 238 34.80 4.83 47.52
CA LYS A 238 33.61 4.66 46.69
C LYS A 238 32.40 5.41 47.28
N PRO A 239 31.63 6.15 46.45
CA PRO A 239 30.38 6.77 46.88
C PRO A 239 29.45 5.76 47.58
N GLY A 240 28.83 6.18 48.69
CA GLY A 240 27.84 5.36 49.41
C GLY A 240 28.39 4.20 50.26
N SER A 241 29.71 4.05 50.36
CA SER A 241 30.31 3.03 51.24
C SER A 241 30.29 3.46 52.72
N ASN A 242 30.18 2.50 53.64
CA ASN A 242 30.31 2.74 55.08
C ASN A 242 31.63 3.44 55.45
N GLU A 243 32.70 3.13 54.70
CA GLU A 243 33.99 3.79 54.85
C GLU A 243 33.92 5.27 54.49
N ARG A 244 33.23 5.64 53.40
CA ARG A 244 33.05 7.03 52.99
C ARG A 244 32.29 7.85 54.02
N TYR A 245 31.18 7.32 54.55
CA TYR A 245 30.42 8.02 55.61
C TYR A 245 31.28 8.26 56.86
N ARG A 246 32.15 7.32 57.22
CA ARG A 246 33.08 7.48 58.34
C ARG A 246 34.09 8.61 58.08
N VAL A 247 34.68 8.65 56.88
CA VAL A 247 35.69 9.66 56.51
C VAL A 247 35.03 11.04 56.33
N GLU A 248 33.82 11.12 55.79
CA GLU A 248 33.02 12.36 55.73
C GLU A 248 32.69 12.89 57.14
N GLY A 249 32.31 12.02 58.08
CA GLY A 249 32.13 12.42 59.48
C GLY A 249 33.40 12.97 60.14
N GLN A 250 34.57 12.39 59.83
CA GLN A 250 35.86 12.92 60.28
C GLN A 250 36.18 14.29 59.66
N LEU A 251 35.89 14.48 58.37
CA LEU A 251 36.08 15.76 57.68
C LEU A 251 35.25 16.86 58.36
N THR A 252 33.96 16.60 58.60
CA THR A 252 33.06 17.53 59.28
C THR A 252 33.56 17.89 60.68
N ALA A 253 34.08 16.91 61.44
CA ALA A 253 34.65 17.18 62.76
C ALA A 253 35.88 18.11 62.68
N TYR A 254 36.76 17.90 61.70
CA TYR A 254 37.92 18.77 61.48
C TYR A 254 37.52 20.17 60.99
N GLN A 255 36.51 20.29 60.12
CA GLN A 255 35.96 21.59 59.70
C GLN A 255 35.41 22.36 60.90
N ASN A 256 34.57 21.73 61.72
CA ASN A 256 33.99 22.38 62.91
C ASN A 256 35.06 22.88 63.90
N LEU A 257 36.16 22.15 64.06
CA LEU A 257 37.28 22.56 64.92
C LEU A 257 38.05 23.75 64.34
N LEU A 258 38.14 23.85 63.02
CA LEU A 258 38.86 24.92 62.33
C LEU A 258 37.99 26.18 62.09
N GLU A 259 36.66 26.05 62.10
CA GLU A 259 35.71 27.16 61.96
C GLU A 259 35.83 28.23 63.08
N TYR A 260 36.54 27.93 64.17
CA TYR A 260 36.87 28.91 65.21
C TYR A 260 37.91 29.95 64.76
N ASN A 261 38.78 29.58 63.81
CA ASN A 261 39.91 30.40 63.35
C ASN A 261 39.89 30.70 61.84
N LEU A 262 39.16 29.90 61.05
CA LEU A 262 39.05 30.01 59.60
C LEU A 262 37.59 30.19 59.20
N THR A 263 37.35 31.03 58.21
CA THR A 263 36.01 31.19 57.63
C THR A 263 35.61 29.95 56.83
N LYS A 264 34.30 29.75 56.66
CA LYS A 264 33.77 28.65 55.83
C LYS A 264 34.26 28.73 54.40
N GLU A 265 34.41 29.95 53.88
CA GLU A 265 34.93 30.22 52.54
C GLU A 265 36.40 29.80 52.42
N GLU A 266 37.23 30.09 53.42
CA GLU A 266 38.64 29.67 53.44
C GLU A 266 38.79 28.15 53.51
N LEU A 267 37.99 27.50 54.36
CA LEU A 267 37.96 26.03 54.45
C LEU A 267 37.49 25.40 53.14
N GLN A 268 36.43 25.92 52.54
CA GLN A 268 35.93 25.42 51.27
C GLN A 268 36.95 25.61 50.14
N HIS A 269 37.61 26.76 50.08
CA HIS A 269 38.65 27.03 49.10
C HIS A 269 39.83 26.04 49.24
N LEU A 270 40.28 25.79 50.46
CA LEU A 270 41.36 24.84 50.76
C LEU A 270 40.99 23.40 50.38
N LEU A 271 39.75 22.99 50.63
CA LEU A 271 39.23 21.67 50.22
C LEU A 271 39.05 21.54 48.71
N ASN A 272 38.58 22.59 48.03
CA ASN A 272 38.43 22.62 46.58
C ASN A 272 39.79 22.49 45.89
N GLU A 273 40.77 23.31 46.26
CA GLU A 273 42.13 23.24 45.70
C GLU A 273 42.80 21.89 45.96
N GLN A 274 42.56 21.28 47.13
CA GLN A 274 43.04 19.93 47.41
C GLN A 274 42.39 18.88 46.50
N THR A 275 41.10 19.02 46.22
CA THR A 275 40.34 18.10 45.36
C THR A 275 40.80 18.23 43.90
N GLU A 276 40.93 19.45 43.40
CA GLU A 276 41.43 19.73 42.04
C GLU A 276 42.85 19.19 41.84
N LEU A 277 43.76 19.43 42.80
CA LEU A 277 45.12 18.91 42.72
C LEU A 277 45.13 17.38 42.70
N PHE A 278 44.28 16.73 43.51
CA PHE A 278 44.19 15.28 43.55
C PHE A 278 43.65 14.69 42.23
N GLN A 279 42.58 15.26 41.68
CA GLN A 279 42.02 14.86 40.38
C GLN A 279 43.06 15.01 39.27
N LEU A 280 43.81 16.12 39.28
CA LEU A 280 44.89 16.34 38.33
C LEU A 280 45.99 15.28 38.46
N GLU A 281 46.39 14.92 39.69
CA GLU A 281 47.36 13.84 39.93
C GLU A 281 46.86 12.48 39.42
N GLU A 282 45.59 12.16 39.62
CA GLU A 282 44.98 10.91 39.16
C GLU A 282 44.87 10.85 37.63
N HIS A 283 44.39 11.93 37.00
CA HIS A 283 44.31 12.04 35.55
C HIS A 283 45.68 11.86 34.90
N LEU A 284 46.73 12.50 35.44
CA LEU A 284 48.09 12.33 34.93
C LEU A 284 48.60 10.90 35.08
N ALA A 285 48.34 10.25 36.21
CA ALA A 285 48.73 8.85 36.43
C ALA A 285 48.03 7.90 35.44
N SER A 286 46.74 8.10 35.17
CA SER A 286 45.99 7.28 34.21
C SER A 286 46.50 7.41 32.78
N LEU A 287 47.01 8.59 32.41
CA LEU A 287 47.49 8.87 31.06
C LEU A 287 48.91 8.33 30.83
N GLN A 288 49.77 8.32 31.87
CA GLN A 288 51.09 7.68 31.81
C GLN A 288 51.00 6.14 31.65
N ILE A 289 49.97 5.50 32.21
CA ILE A 289 49.79 4.04 32.14
C ILE A 289 49.39 3.57 30.73
N ASN A 290 48.60 4.37 30.00
CA ASN A 290 48.13 4.02 28.66
C ASN A 290 49.21 4.09 27.57
N GLU A 291 50.40 4.63 27.87
CA GLU A 291 51.54 4.71 26.94
C GLU A 291 52.52 3.55 27.08
N VAL A 292 52.59 2.88 28.24
CA VAL A 292 53.50 1.73 28.46
C VAL A 292 52.95 0.43 27.85
N PHE A 293 51.62 0.33 27.64
CA PHE A 293 50.95 -0.89 27.20
C PHE A 293 50.44 -0.89 25.76
N ASN A 294 50.78 0.12 24.96
CA ASN A 294 50.44 0.11 23.54
C ASN A 294 51.69 0.33 22.66
N PRO A 295 52.65 -0.63 22.63
CA PRO A 295 53.61 -0.68 21.55
C PRO A 295 52.85 -1.12 20.28
N GLN A 296 52.63 -0.18 19.36
CA GLN A 296 52.35 -0.52 17.97
C GLN A 296 53.66 -0.78 17.23
#